data_AF-A0A960CNH1-F1
#
_entry.id   AF-A0A960CNH1-F1
#
_cell.length_a   1.000
_cell.length_b   1.000
_cell.length_c   1.000
_cell.angle_alpha   90.00
_cell.angle_beta   90.00
_cell.angle_gamma   90.00
#
_symmetry.space_group_name_H-M   'P 1'
#
loop_
_entity.id
_entity.type
_entity.pdbx_description
1 polymer ?
#
loop_
_entity_poly.entity_id
_entity_poly.type
_entity_poly.pdbx_seq_one_letter_code
_entity_poly.pdbx_strand_id
1 'polypeptide(L)'
;MTTEDPAIVDPLMHGLRAKGLKKGSVSLVGAVAIGLAATAPAYSLTGALGHGADESGYQLPIVFIIAVIPMYFVALAYKHLTDAAPDAGTVFTWGSKAIGPHVGWIGGYALILSSILAGVGAAGILTNAAAVWAGMDNSPVWFDVIVASAFILLTTWLVAKGAEESSRTTLTLTIVQYGGLALFAVIMLIAVFRGQQSPTAESFSWEWFNPFAIHDFSSLLSGFLVATFIFWGVDASLAMSEETTGT
;
A
#
# COMPACT_ATOMS: atom_id res chain seq x y z
N MET A 1 1.11 -47.56 24.33
CA MET A 1 -0.22 -46.98 24.09
C MET A 1 -0.30 -45.69 24.88
N THR A 2 0.29 -44.63 24.33
CA THR A 2 0.34 -43.30 24.93
C THR A 2 -0.72 -42.46 24.26
N THR A 3 -1.79 -42.15 25.00
CA THR A 3 -2.85 -41.25 24.58
C THR A 3 -2.28 -39.83 24.58
N GLU A 4 -1.95 -39.31 23.40
CA GLU A 4 -1.72 -37.88 23.22
C GLU A 4 -3.05 -37.15 23.36
N ASP A 5 -3.06 -36.24 24.33
CA ASP A 5 -4.09 -35.26 24.62
C ASP A 5 -4.27 -34.36 23.38
N PRO A 6 -5.46 -34.27 22.76
CA PRO A 6 -5.65 -33.40 21.62
C PRO A 6 -5.50 -31.96 22.10
N ALA A 7 -4.50 -31.28 21.53
CA ALA A 7 -4.17 -29.89 21.76
C ALA A 7 -5.42 -29.02 21.99
N ILE A 8 -5.39 -28.27 23.09
CA ILE A 8 -6.37 -27.25 23.46
C ILE A 8 -6.55 -26.33 22.24
N VAL A 9 -7.67 -26.50 21.55
CA VAL A 9 -8.13 -25.62 20.48
C VAL A 9 -8.67 -24.36 21.17
N ASP A 10 -8.06 -23.22 20.88
CA ASP A 10 -8.52 -21.91 21.37
C ASP A 10 -10.02 -21.70 21.00
N PRO A 11 -10.92 -21.41 21.96
CA PRO A 11 -12.37 -21.37 21.72
C PRO A 11 -12.86 -20.19 20.87
N LEU A 12 -11.99 -19.25 20.49
CA LEU A 12 -12.41 -18.06 19.78
C LEU A 12 -12.53 -18.33 18.28
N MET A 13 -13.77 -18.30 17.76
CA MET A 13 -14.18 -18.23 16.35
C MET A 13 -14.75 -19.50 15.68
N HIS A 14 -15.72 -20.17 16.31
CA HIS A 14 -16.65 -21.05 15.57
C HIS A 14 -17.44 -20.27 14.51
N GLY A 15 -17.44 -20.74 13.25
CA GLY A 15 -18.37 -20.28 12.20
C GLY A 15 -17.80 -20.01 10.80
N LEU A 16 -16.50 -20.20 10.56
CA LEU A 16 -15.95 -20.11 9.21
C LEU A 16 -16.34 -21.34 8.39
N ARG A 17 -17.28 -21.16 7.46
CA ARG A 17 -17.68 -22.22 6.52
C ARG A 17 -16.66 -22.27 5.39
N ALA A 18 -16.20 -23.47 5.03
CA ALA A 18 -15.28 -23.64 3.91
C ALA A 18 -15.91 -23.08 2.62
N LYS A 19 -15.28 -22.06 2.01
CA LYS A 19 -15.79 -21.35 0.82
C LYS A 19 -15.35 -21.97 -0.52
N GLY A 20 -14.57 -23.05 -0.48
CA GLY A 20 -14.10 -23.75 -1.69
C GLY A 20 -12.83 -23.15 -2.33
N LEU A 21 -12.13 -22.24 -1.64
CA LEU A 21 -10.84 -21.71 -2.07
C LEU A 21 -9.75 -22.79 -2.01
N LYS A 22 -8.80 -22.75 -2.95
CA LYS A 22 -7.68 -23.70 -3.02
C LYS A 22 -6.67 -23.38 -1.92
N LYS A 23 -6.79 -24.03 -0.76
CA LYS A 23 -5.81 -23.91 0.32
C LYS A 23 -4.39 -24.21 -0.21
N GLY A 24 -3.46 -23.29 0.06
CA GLY A 24 -2.06 -23.40 -0.32
C GLY A 24 -1.72 -23.05 -1.78
N SER A 25 -2.60 -22.34 -2.48
CA SER A 25 -2.32 -21.77 -3.81
C SER A 25 -1.29 -20.64 -3.77
N VAL A 26 -1.19 -19.91 -2.64
CA VAL A 26 -0.30 -18.75 -2.48
C VAL A 26 0.84 -19.08 -1.51
N SER A 27 2.08 -18.89 -1.96
CA SER A 27 3.26 -19.00 -1.08
C SER A 27 3.43 -17.75 -0.23
N LEU A 28 4.11 -17.84 0.93
CA LEU A 28 4.44 -16.67 1.76
C LEU A 28 5.13 -15.57 0.96
N VAL A 29 6.07 -15.94 0.08
CA VAL A 29 6.76 -15.01 -0.82
C VAL A 29 5.78 -14.36 -1.79
N GLY A 30 4.80 -15.11 -2.28
CA GLY A 30 3.72 -14.59 -3.12
C GLY A 30 2.81 -13.61 -2.40
N ALA A 31 2.45 -13.88 -1.14
CA ALA A 31 1.64 -12.98 -0.32
C ALA A 31 2.40 -11.67 0.01
N VAL A 32 3.69 -11.77 0.34
CA VAL A 32 4.56 -10.60 0.52
C VAL A 32 4.67 -9.80 -0.77
N ALA A 33 4.85 -10.47 -1.91
CA ALA A 33 4.89 -9.81 -3.21
C ALA A 33 3.59 -9.06 -3.52
N ILE A 34 2.43 -9.67 -3.23
CA ILE A 34 1.12 -9.04 -3.40
C ILE A 34 0.99 -7.82 -2.47
N GLY A 35 1.39 -7.92 -1.21
CA GLY A 35 1.38 -6.78 -0.29
C GLY A 35 2.29 -5.64 -0.76
N LEU A 36 3.52 -5.94 -1.16
CA LEU A 36 4.47 -4.94 -1.67
C LEU A 36 4.02 -4.34 -3.01
N ALA A 37 3.36 -5.13 -3.86
CA ALA A 37 2.79 -4.67 -5.12
C ALA A 37 1.60 -3.74 -4.86
N ALA A 38 0.71 -4.11 -3.94
CA ALA A 38 -0.47 -3.34 -3.57
C ALA A 38 -0.11 -2.03 -2.86
N THR A 39 0.97 -2.00 -2.09
CA THR A 39 1.51 -0.74 -1.55
C THR A 39 2.01 0.20 -2.65
N ALA A 40 2.38 -0.34 -3.81
CA ALA A 40 2.76 0.39 -5.01
C ALA A 40 3.60 1.65 -4.70
N PRO A 41 4.76 1.53 -4.02
CA PRO A 41 5.49 2.70 -3.52
C PRO A 41 5.89 3.68 -4.63
N ALA A 42 6.16 3.21 -5.85
CA ALA A 42 6.42 4.12 -6.96
C ALA A 42 5.22 5.03 -7.26
N TYR A 43 3.99 4.48 -7.24
CA TYR A 43 2.75 5.23 -7.38
C TYR A 43 2.57 6.22 -6.21
N SER A 44 2.62 5.72 -4.98
CA SER A 44 2.36 6.53 -3.78
C SER A 44 3.40 7.65 -3.61
N LEU A 45 4.67 7.37 -3.91
CA LEU A 45 5.73 8.39 -3.89
C LEU A 45 5.53 9.42 -5.00
N THR A 46 5.16 9.02 -6.22
CA THR A 46 4.93 9.97 -7.31
C THR A 46 3.80 10.94 -6.97
N GLY A 47 2.72 10.45 -6.36
CA GLY A 47 1.54 11.28 -6.05
C GLY A 47 1.67 12.09 -4.76
N ALA A 48 2.35 11.55 -3.74
CA ALA A 48 2.27 12.09 -2.39
C ALA A 48 3.59 12.64 -1.85
N LEU A 49 4.76 12.24 -2.38
CA LEU A 49 6.06 12.68 -1.86
C LEU A 49 6.22 14.21 -1.94
N GLY A 50 5.80 14.82 -3.05
CA GLY A 50 5.86 16.28 -3.23
C GLY A 50 5.00 17.03 -2.21
N HIS A 51 3.77 16.57 -1.99
CA HIS A 51 2.89 17.14 -0.95
C HIS A 51 3.44 16.93 0.46
N GLY A 52 4.01 15.77 0.76
CA GLY A 52 4.67 15.53 2.04
C GLY A 52 5.83 16.49 2.29
N ALA A 53 6.63 16.77 1.25
CA ALA A 53 7.74 17.72 1.32
C ALA A 53 7.26 19.17 1.46
N ASP A 54 6.14 19.54 0.84
CA ASP A 54 5.52 20.87 0.97
C ASP A 54 5.01 21.12 2.40
N GLU A 55 4.44 20.09 3.03
CA GLU A 55 3.85 20.19 4.38
C GLU A 55 4.89 20.09 5.50
N SER A 56 5.85 19.16 5.40
CA SER A 56 6.82 18.86 6.46
C SER A 56 8.25 19.32 6.17
N GLY A 57 8.48 19.93 5.01
CA GLY A 57 9.76 20.48 4.61
C GLY A 57 10.87 19.43 4.60
N TYR A 58 12.03 19.85 5.09
CA TYR A 58 13.22 19.01 5.17
C TYR A 58 13.11 17.89 6.21
N GLN A 59 12.14 17.94 7.12
CA GLN A 59 11.91 16.94 8.15
C GLN A 59 11.08 15.75 7.66
N LEU A 60 10.69 15.72 6.38
CA LEU A 60 9.99 14.58 5.81
C LEU A 60 10.63 13.22 6.13
N PRO A 61 11.97 13.02 6.12
CA PRO A 61 12.58 11.74 6.49
C PRO A 61 12.24 11.26 7.90
N ILE A 62 12.25 12.14 8.91
CA ILE A 62 11.87 11.74 10.28
C ILE A 62 10.37 11.44 10.38
N VAL A 63 9.55 12.17 9.63
CA VAL A 63 8.10 11.93 9.59
C VAL A 63 7.79 10.54 9.05
N PHE A 64 8.49 10.08 8.00
CA PHE A 64 8.39 8.70 7.52
C PHE A 64 8.77 7.68 8.59
N ILE A 65 9.86 7.91 9.33
CA ILE A 65 10.31 7.01 10.40
C ILE A 65 9.26 6.95 11.52
N ILE A 66 8.71 8.09 11.92
CA ILE A 66 7.65 8.16 12.94
C ILE A 66 6.40 7.41 12.48
N ALA A 67 6.03 7.53 11.19
CA ALA A 67 4.87 6.83 10.63
C ALA A 67 5.00 5.30 10.65
N VAL A 68 6.21 4.75 10.66
CA VAL A 68 6.44 3.30 10.82
C VAL A 68 5.90 2.77 12.15
N ILE A 69 5.96 3.56 13.23
CA ILE A 69 5.57 3.11 14.58
C ILE A 69 4.09 2.69 14.63
N PRO A 70 3.10 3.55 14.31
CA PRO A 70 1.70 3.15 14.30
C PRO A 70 1.42 2.09 13.23
N MET A 71 2.05 2.17 12.05
CA MET A 71 1.87 1.16 11.00
C MET A 71 2.35 -0.23 11.44
N TYR A 72 3.40 -0.31 12.25
CA TYR A 72 3.86 -1.56 12.85
C TYR A 72 2.81 -2.14 13.82
N PHE A 73 2.18 -1.32 14.65
CA PHE A 73 1.11 -1.77 15.53
C PHE A 73 -0.13 -2.24 14.74
N VAL A 74 -0.48 -1.56 13.65
CA VAL A 74 -1.54 -1.99 12.73
C VAL A 74 -1.21 -3.35 12.11
N ALA A 75 0.02 -3.53 11.63
CA ALA A 75 0.47 -4.81 11.08
C ALA A 75 0.44 -5.94 12.12
N LEU A 76 0.83 -5.67 13.37
CA LEU A 76 0.70 -6.62 14.47
C LEU A 76 -0.76 -6.97 14.76
N ALA A 77 -1.66 -6.00 14.75
CA ALA A 77 -3.10 -6.25 14.95
C ALA A 77 -3.65 -7.15 13.82
N TYR A 78 -3.32 -6.85 12.57
CA TYR A 78 -3.72 -7.67 11.42
C TYR A 78 -3.16 -9.08 11.48
N LYS A 79 -1.92 -9.26 11.95
CA LYS A 79 -1.36 -10.60 12.19
C LYS A 79 -2.24 -11.39 13.15
N HIS A 80 -2.49 -10.87 14.35
CA HIS A 80 -3.29 -11.59 15.36
C HIS A 80 -4.73 -11.84 14.91
N LEU A 81 -5.34 -10.91 14.16
CA LEU A 81 -6.68 -11.08 13.61
C LEU A 81 -6.71 -12.15 12.51
N THR A 82 -5.68 -12.22 11.68
CA THR A 82 -5.54 -13.24 10.64
C THR A 82 -5.32 -14.62 11.25
N ASP A 83 -4.49 -14.72 12.29
CA ASP A 83 -4.23 -15.98 13.01
C ASP A 83 -5.51 -16.50 13.69
N ALA A 84 -6.33 -15.61 14.28
CA ALA A 84 -7.56 -15.99 14.96
C ALA A 84 -8.75 -16.25 14.02
N ALA A 85 -8.83 -15.53 12.90
CA ALA A 85 -9.93 -15.61 11.94
C ALA A 85 -9.42 -15.40 10.51
N PRO A 86 -8.78 -16.42 9.90
CA PRO A 86 -8.31 -16.35 8.53
C PRO A 86 -9.52 -16.40 7.61
N ASP A 87 -9.96 -15.22 7.15
CA ASP A 87 -11.13 -15.06 6.30
C ASP A 87 -10.88 -13.94 5.29
N ALA A 88 -11.19 -14.21 4.02
CA ALA A 88 -11.01 -13.26 2.92
C ALA A 88 -11.84 -11.97 3.07
N GLY A 89 -12.86 -11.98 3.93
CA GLY A 89 -13.64 -10.80 4.31
C GLY A 89 -12.91 -9.83 5.25
N THR A 90 -11.70 -10.17 5.74
CA THR A 90 -10.79 -9.30 6.50
C THR A 90 -11.52 -8.41 7.53
N VAL A 91 -11.50 -7.09 7.36
CA VAL A 91 -12.08 -6.08 8.25
C VAL A 91 -13.58 -6.30 8.47
N PHE A 92 -14.31 -6.75 7.44
CA PHE A 92 -15.73 -7.09 7.60
C PHE A 92 -15.92 -8.27 8.57
N THR A 93 -15.15 -9.34 8.38
CA THR A 93 -15.25 -10.54 9.20
C THR A 93 -14.76 -10.30 10.61
N TRP A 94 -13.61 -9.64 10.79
CA TRP A 94 -13.05 -9.30 12.09
C TRP A 94 -13.95 -8.35 12.86
N GLY A 95 -14.44 -7.27 12.23
CA GLY A 95 -15.35 -6.32 12.87
C GLY A 95 -16.69 -6.95 13.25
N SER A 96 -17.24 -7.79 12.36
CA SER A 96 -18.51 -8.50 12.62
C SER A 96 -18.41 -9.46 13.82
N LYS A 97 -17.30 -10.18 13.93
CA LYS A 97 -17.13 -11.21 14.97
C LYS A 97 -16.62 -10.65 16.30
N ALA A 98 -15.72 -9.67 16.27
CA ALA A 98 -15.12 -9.14 17.49
C ALA A 98 -16.02 -8.12 18.22
N ILE A 99 -16.81 -7.34 17.47
CA ILE A 99 -17.59 -6.24 18.03
C ILE A 99 -19.08 -6.42 17.70
N GLY A 100 -19.42 -6.63 16.44
CA GLY A 100 -20.78 -6.91 16.02
C GLY A 100 -21.05 -6.59 14.55
N PRO A 101 -22.17 -7.06 13.99
CA PRO A 101 -22.43 -7.01 12.54
C PRO A 101 -22.37 -5.61 11.93
N HIS A 102 -22.85 -4.58 12.66
CA HIS A 102 -22.85 -3.21 12.17
C HIS A 102 -21.44 -2.66 11.95
N VAL A 103 -20.49 -2.98 12.83
CA VAL A 103 -19.10 -2.52 12.71
C VAL A 103 -18.41 -3.21 11.54
N GLY A 104 -18.66 -4.51 11.36
CA GLY A 104 -18.19 -5.22 10.17
C GLY A 104 -18.71 -4.60 8.88
N TRP A 105 -20.00 -4.26 8.81
CA TRP A 105 -20.59 -3.57 7.66
C TRP A 105 -19.94 -2.21 7.37
N ILE A 106 -19.73 -1.37 8.39
CA ILE A 106 -19.04 -0.09 8.24
C ILE A 106 -17.61 -0.31 7.71
N GLY A 107 -16.88 -1.27 8.28
CA GLY A 107 -15.53 -1.62 7.84
C GLY A 107 -15.48 -2.10 6.39
N GLY A 108 -16.43 -2.95 5.98
CA GLY A 108 -16.53 -3.41 4.59
C GLY A 108 -16.81 -2.29 3.60
N TYR A 109 -17.74 -1.37 3.90
CA TYR A 109 -18.00 -0.20 3.05
C TYR A 109 -16.82 0.76 3.02
N ALA A 110 -16.15 0.99 4.15
CA ALA A 110 -14.94 1.81 4.20
C ALA A 110 -13.84 1.24 3.32
N LEU A 111 -13.65 -0.10 3.34
CA LEU A 111 -12.70 -0.78 2.47
C LEU A 111 -13.05 -0.59 0.99
N ILE A 112 -14.30 -0.81 0.58
CA ILE A 112 -14.75 -0.59 -0.82
C ILE A 112 -14.49 0.85 -1.28
N LEU A 113 -14.88 1.83 -0.46
CA LEU A 113 -14.67 3.25 -0.79
C LEU A 113 -13.18 3.57 -0.91
N SER A 114 -12.34 3.04 -0.01
CA SER A 114 -10.89 3.22 -0.07
C SER A 114 -10.30 2.64 -1.36
N SER A 115 -10.74 1.46 -1.79
CA SER A 115 -10.28 0.83 -3.03
C SER A 115 -10.69 1.62 -4.28
N ILE A 116 -11.90 2.20 -4.29
CA ILE A 116 -12.35 3.08 -5.39
C ILE A 116 -11.46 4.32 -5.47
N LEU A 117 -11.21 4.99 -4.34
CA LEU A 117 -10.37 6.18 -4.29
C LEU A 117 -8.94 5.89 -4.75
N ALA A 118 -8.38 4.75 -4.35
CA ALA A 118 -7.06 4.33 -4.80
C ALA A 118 -7.02 4.07 -6.32
N GLY A 119 -8.06 3.45 -6.89
CA GLY A 119 -8.19 3.26 -8.33
C GLY A 119 -8.25 4.58 -9.11
N VAL A 120 -8.99 5.56 -8.58
CA VAL A 120 -9.05 6.92 -9.16
C VAL A 120 -7.69 7.61 -9.06
N GLY A 121 -7.01 7.52 -7.93
CA GLY A 121 -5.66 8.07 -7.75
C GLY A 121 -4.66 7.47 -8.74
N ALA A 122 -4.66 6.14 -8.91
CA ALA A 122 -3.83 5.43 -9.89
C ALA A 122 -4.07 5.91 -11.32
N ALA A 123 -5.34 6.11 -11.71
CA ALA A 123 -5.69 6.68 -13.00
C ALA A 123 -5.16 8.12 -13.15
N GLY A 124 -5.26 8.94 -12.10
CA GLY A 124 -4.73 10.31 -12.09
C GLY A 124 -3.22 10.37 -12.32
N ILE A 125 -2.44 9.50 -11.64
CA ILE A 125 -0.98 9.45 -11.83
C ILE A 125 -0.63 8.98 -13.24
N LEU A 126 -1.31 7.98 -13.77
CA LEU A 126 -1.06 7.52 -15.14
C LEU A 126 -1.36 8.63 -16.16
N THR A 127 -2.45 9.36 -15.98
CA THR A 127 -2.79 10.51 -16.83
C THR A 127 -1.72 11.59 -16.78
N ASN A 128 -1.23 11.94 -15.58
CA ASN A 128 -0.15 12.91 -15.42
C ASN A 128 1.13 12.43 -16.12
N ALA A 129 1.50 11.15 -15.94
CA ALA A 129 2.63 10.56 -16.64
C ALA A 129 2.45 10.60 -18.16
N ALA A 130 1.26 10.29 -18.68
CA ALA A 130 0.97 10.35 -20.11
C ALA A 130 1.09 11.78 -20.67
N ALA A 131 0.67 12.79 -19.91
CA ALA A 131 0.82 14.20 -20.28
C ALA A 131 2.30 14.60 -20.36
N VAL A 132 3.12 14.22 -19.36
CA VAL A 132 4.56 14.47 -19.34
C VAL A 132 5.25 13.78 -20.53
N TRP A 133 4.90 12.53 -20.82
CA TRP A 133 5.42 11.80 -21.98
C TRP A 133 5.04 12.44 -23.33
N ALA A 134 3.88 13.08 -23.40
CA ALA A 134 3.43 13.81 -24.57
C ALA A 134 3.98 15.25 -24.63
N GLY A 135 4.80 15.67 -23.67
CA GLY A 135 5.35 17.02 -23.60
C GLY A 135 4.31 18.10 -23.33
N MET A 136 3.22 17.74 -22.64
CA MET A 136 2.15 18.67 -22.28
C MET A 136 2.35 19.17 -20.83
N ASP A 137 2.61 20.47 -20.68
CA ASP A 137 2.71 21.09 -19.35
C ASP A 137 1.33 21.22 -18.66
N ASN A 138 0.28 21.48 -19.45
CA ASN A 138 -1.11 21.52 -19.00
C ASN A 138 -1.94 20.62 -19.93
N SER A 139 -2.26 19.41 -19.47
CA SER A 139 -3.13 18.52 -20.22
C SER A 139 -4.57 19.06 -20.24
N PRO A 140 -5.24 19.05 -21.41
CA PRO A 140 -6.63 19.46 -21.47
C PRO A 140 -7.53 18.37 -20.87
N VAL A 141 -8.62 18.77 -20.23
CA VAL A 141 -9.55 17.85 -19.52
C VAL A 141 -10.01 16.67 -20.39
N TRP A 142 -10.21 16.88 -21.69
CA TRP A 142 -10.62 15.79 -22.59
C TRP A 142 -9.54 14.70 -22.73
N PHE A 143 -8.25 15.07 -22.72
CA PHE A 143 -7.14 14.12 -22.76
C PHE A 143 -7.12 13.30 -21.48
N ASP A 144 -7.24 13.98 -20.34
CA ASP A 144 -7.24 13.35 -19.03
C ASP A 144 -8.38 12.34 -18.87
N VAL A 145 -9.58 12.73 -19.28
CA VAL A 145 -10.76 11.87 -19.26
C VAL A 145 -10.58 10.66 -20.16
N ILE A 146 -10.01 10.83 -21.37
CA ILE A 146 -9.78 9.71 -22.29
C ILE A 146 -8.75 8.74 -21.72
N VAL A 147 -7.60 9.23 -21.24
CA VAL A 147 -6.52 8.38 -20.71
C VAL A 147 -6.97 7.65 -19.45
N ALA A 148 -7.59 8.37 -18.50
CA ALA A 148 -8.11 7.77 -17.27
C ALA A 148 -9.20 6.73 -17.56
N SER A 149 -10.16 7.05 -18.44
CA SER A 149 -11.24 6.12 -18.79
C SER A 149 -10.70 4.89 -19.51
N ALA A 150 -9.76 5.07 -20.45
CA ALA A 150 -9.13 3.95 -21.15
C ALA A 150 -8.38 3.03 -20.17
N PHE A 151 -7.66 3.61 -19.21
CA PHE A 151 -6.98 2.84 -18.17
C PHE A 151 -7.96 2.05 -17.30
N ILE A 152 -9.01 2.70 -16.78
CA ILE A 152 -10.01 2.03 -15.93
C ILE A 152 -10.73 0.92 -16.70
N LEU A 153 -11.11 1.16 -17.95
CA LEU A 153 -11.77 0.14 -18.78
C LEU A 153 -10.82 -1.02 -19.10
N LEU A 154 -9.53 -0.73 -19.36
CA LEU A 154 -8.53 -1.74 -19.63
C LEU A 154 -8.26 -2.62 -18.41
N THR A 155 -8.06 -2.03 -17.23
CA THR A 155 -7.84 -2.78 -15.98
C THR A 155 -9.08 -3.57 -15.60
N THR A 156 -10.27 -2.98 -15.74
CA THR A 156 -11.54 -3.69 -15.51
C THR A 156 -11.70 -4.87 -16.46
N TRP A 157 -11.40 -4.69 -17.75
CA TRP A 157 -11.44 -5.76 -18.74
C TRP A 157 -10.42 -6.87 -18.43
N LEU A 158 -9.21 -6.51 -17.99
CA LEU A 158 -8.16 -7.46 -17.63
C LEU A 158 -8.60 -8.34 -16.45
N VAL A 159 -9.15 -7.71 -15.40
CA VAL A 159 -9.71 -8.41 -14.23
C VAL A 159 -10.90 -9.28 -14.64
N ALA A 160 -11.81 -8.77 -15.49
CA ALA A 160 -12.97 -9.50 -15.97
C ALA A 160 -12.62 -10.73 -16.84
N LYS A 161 -11.49 -10.70 -17.56
CA LYS A 161 -10.98 -11.84 -18.34
C LYS A 161 -10.44 -12.97 -17.45
N GLY A 162 -10.49 -12.81 -16.13
CA GLY A 162 -9.93 -13.76 -15.20
C GLY A 162 -8.41 -13.77 -15.33
N ALA A 163 -7.78 -12.58 -15.38
CA ALA A 163 -6.38 -12.46 -15.05
C ALA A 163 -6.20 -12.99 -13.62
N GLU A 164 -6.02 -14.31 -13.52
CA GLU A 164 -5.53 -14.95 -12.33
C GLU A 164 -4.17 -14.30 -12.12
N GLU A 165 -4.10 -13.40 -11.13
CA GLU A 165 -2.90 -12.67 -10.73
C GLU A 165 -1.82 -13.71 -10.46
N SER A 166 -1.08 -14.07 -11.51
CA SER A 166 0.04 -14.98 -11.40
C SER A 166 0.99 -14.25 -10.48
N SER A 167 1.11 -14.72 -9.24
CA SER A 167 1.98 -14.16 -8.21
C SER A 167 3.39 -13.86 -8.75
N ARG A 168 3.83 -14.59 -9.78
CA ARG A 168 5.08 -14.37 -10.52
C ARG A 168 5.08 -13.07 -11.35
N THR A 169 4.00 -12.73 -12.04
CA THR A 169 3.85 -11.50 -12.81
C THR A 169 3.86 -10.29 -11.89
N THR A 170 3.05 -10.33 -10.83
CA THR A 170 2.97 -9.29 -9.79
C THR A 170 4.35 -9.09 -9.13
N LEU A 171 5.05 -10.18 -8.80
CA LEU A 171 6.42 -10.12 -8.28
C LEU A 171 7.40 -9.51 -9.27
N THR A 172 7.33 -9.87 -10.55
CA THR A 172 8.22 -9.33 -11.60
C THR A 172 8.02 -7.82 -11.74
N LEU A 173 6.78 -7.36 -11.83
CA LEU A 173 6.45 -5.94 -11.89
C LEU A 173 6.91 -5.19 -10.63
N THR A 174 6.75 -5.81 -9.47
CA THR A 174 7.24 -5.27 -8.18
C THR A 174 8.77 -5.13 -8.19
N ILE A 175 9.50 -6.14 -8.68
CA ILE A 175 10.96 -6.04 -8.77
C ILE A 175 11.35 -4.90 -9.74
N VAL A 176 10.66 -4.76 -10.87
CA VAL A 176 10.93 -3.70 -11.85
C VAL A 176 10.67 -2.32 -11.25
N GLN A 177 9.55 -2.08 -10.56
CA GLN A 177 9.27 -0.76 -9.97
C GLN A 177 10.26 -0.39 -8.87
N TYR A 178 10.62 -1.33 -7.99
CA TYR A 178 11.57 -1.08 -6.90
C TYR A 178 12.99 -0.89 -7.45
N GLY A 179 13.35 -1.68 -8.46
CA GLY A 179 14.61 -1.51 -9.18
C GLY A 179 14.71 -0.16 -9.88
N GLY A 180 13.63 0.29 -10.53
CA GLY A 180 13.53 1.62 -11.12
C GLY A 180 13.67 2.75 -10.11
N LEU A 181 13.01 2.63 -8.95
CA LEU A 181 13.12 3.61 -7.86
C LEU A 181 14.53 3.65 -7.26
N ALA A 182 15.14 2.48 -7.04
CA ALA A 182 16.53 2.40 -6.55
C ALA A 182 17.52 2.99 -7.56
N LEU A 183 17.35 2.68 -8.85
CA LEU A 183 18.15 3.26 -9.92
C LEU A 183 18.00 4.78 -9.96
N PHE A 184 16.77 5.30 -9.88
CA PHE A 184 16.50 6.73 -9.82
C PHE A 184 17.18 7.39 -8.61
N ALA A 185 17.09 6.78 -7.43
CA ALA A 185 17.78 7.28 -6.23
C ALA A 185 19.31 7.31 -6.40
N VAL A 186 19.91 6.27 -6.99
CA VAL A 186 21.35 6.23 -7.27
C VAL A 186 21.76 7.31 -8.27
N ILE A 187 20.99 7.51 -9.34
CA ILE A 187 21.24 8.57 -10.33
C ILE A 187 21.21 9.95 -9.66
N MET A 188 20.21 10.21 -8.81
CA MET A 188 20.10 11.47 -8.08
C MET A 188 21.27 11.69 -7.13
N LEU A 189 21.69 10.66 -6.38
CA LEU A 189 22.88 10.74 -5.52
C LEU A 189 24.14 11.07 -6.32
N ILE A 190 24.36 10.39 -7.45
CA ILE A 190 25.51 10.66 -8.33
C ILE A 190 25.46 12.10 -8.87
N ALA A 191 24.29 12.60 -9.26
CA ALA A 191 24.11 13.97 -9.75
C ALA A 191 24.49 15.00 -8.67
N VAL A 192 24.08 14.77 -7.41
CA VAL A 192 24.47 15.61 -6.26
C VAL A 192 25.99 15.60 -6.06
N PHE A 193 26.64 14.42 -6.06
CA PHE A 193 28.10 14.34 -5.92
C PHE A 193 28.88 14.96 -7.08
N ARG A 194 28.28 15.05 -8.27
CA ARG A 194 28.84 15.72 -9.44
C ARG A 194 28.57 17.23 -9.46
N GLY A 195 27.88 17.77 -8.46
CA GLY A 195 27.52 19.18 -8.39
C GLY A 195 26.44 19.60 -9.39
N GLN A 196 25.69 18.65 -9.96
CA GLN A 196 24.56 18.90 -10.89
C GLN A 196 23.27 19.24 -10.13
N GLN A 197 23.40 19.86 -8.96
CA GLN A 197 22.26 20.19 -8.12
C GLN A 197 21.51 21.41 -8.65
N SER A 198 20.19 21.44 -8.45
CA SER A 198 19.39 22.63 -8.71
C SER A 198 19.91 23.81 -7.88
N PRO A 199 19.85 25.06 -8.37
CA PRO A 199 20.18 26.23 -7.57
C PRO A 199 19.38 26.35 -6.26
N THR A 200 18.22 25.69 -6.19
CA THR A 200 17.33 25.64 -5.03
C THR A 200 17.57 24.45 -4.10
N ALA A 201 18.54 23.58 -4.41
CA ALA A 201 18.81 22.39 -3.61
C ALA A 201 19.65 22.75 -2.38
N GLU A 202 19.14 22.43 -1.18
CA GLU A 202 19.88 22.56 0.06
C GLU A 202 20.84 21.38 0.29
N SER A 203 21.97 21.66 0.94
CA SER A 203 22.92 20.61 1.32
C SER A 203 22.33 19.71 2.40
N PHE A 204 22.69 18.42 2.34
CA PHE A 204 22.30 17.45 3.37
C PHE A 204 22.63 17.95 4.78
N SER A 205 21.64 17.91 5.67
CA SER A 205 21.80 18.21 7.09
C SER A 205 21.19 17.10 7.93
N TRP A 206 21.84 16.76 9.04
CA TRP A 206 21.30 15.82 10.02
C TRP A 206 20.03 16.34 10.71
N GLU A 207 19.76 17.65 10.63
CA GLU A 207 18.53 18.26 11.15
C GLU A 207 17.26 17.75 10.44
N TRP A 208 17.39 17.17 9.24
CA TRP A 208 16.29 16.52 8.52
C TRP A 208 15.72 15.32 9.30
N PHE A 209 16.50 14.78 10.25
CA PHE A 209 16.09 13.71 11.13
C PHE A 209 15.62 14.20 12.52
N ASN A 210 15.55 15.53 12.74
CA ASN A 210 15.12 16.09 14.01
C ASN A 210 13.60 16.38 13.99
N PRO A 211 12.78 15.65 14.76
CA PRO A 211 11.33 15.89 14.78
C PRO A 211 10.95 17.21 15.47
N PHE A 212 11.83 17.76 16.30
CA PHE A 212 11.60 19.03 17.00
C PHE A 212 11.91 20.25 16.14
N ALA A 213 12.47 20.05 14.94
CA ALA A 213 12.66 21.12 13.97
C ALA A 213 11.35 21.47 13.24
N ILE A 214 10.29 20.67 13.40
CA ILE A 214 8.94 21.01 12.93
C ILE A 214 8.25 21.85 14.01
N HIS A 215 8.11 23.15 13.74
CA HIS A 215 7.58 24.10 14.72
C HIS A 215 6.05 24.00 14.92
N ASP A 216 5.33 23.52 13.91
CA ASP A 216 3.87 23.44 13.92
C ASP A 216 3.37 22.00 13.93
N PHE A 217 2.49 21.67 14.88
CA PHE A 217 1.87 20.35 14.98
C PHE A 217 1.03 20.01 13.73
N SER A 218 0.43 21.01 13.09
CA SER A 218 -0.35 20.82 11.86
C SER A 218 0.53 20.28 10.74
N SER A 219 1.71 20.86 10.52
CA SER A 219 2.68 20.43 9.51
C SER A 219 3.21 19.02 9.77
N LEU A 220 3.49 18.71 11.05
CA LEU A 220 3.85 17.35 11.46
C LEU A 220 2.72 16.36 11.12
N LEU A 221 1.48 16.71 11.46
CA LEU A 221 0.32 15.86 11.22
C LEU A 221 0.04 15.67 9.72
N SER A 222 0.08 16.74 8.92
CA SER A 222 -0.09 16.68 7.46
C SER A 222 0.95 15.75 6.81
N GLY A 223 2.23 15.95 7.11
CA GLY A 223 3.30 15.09 6.62
C GLY A 223 3.14 13.64 7.09
N PHE A 224 2.71 13.44 8.34
CA PHE A 224 2.49 12.11 8.92
C PHE A 224 1.33 11.38 8.21
N LEU A 225 0.24 12.09 7.87
CA LEU A 225 -0.88 11.52 7.11
C LEU A 225 -0.43 11.11 5.71
N VAL A 226 0.40 11.92 5.06
CA VAL A 226 1.01 11.58 3.76
C VAL A 226 1.91 10.35 3.87
N ALA A 227 2.79 10.30 4.87
CA ALA A 227 3.66 9.14 5.09
C ALA A 227 2.85 7.87 5.38
N THR A 228 1.77 7.98 6.17
CA THR A 228 0.85 6.88 6.45
C THR A 228 0.13 6.40 5.18
N PHE A 229 -0.30 7.33 4.32
CA PHE A 229 -0.88 7.01 3.02
C PHE A 229 0.09 6.23 2.12
N ILE A 230 1.40 6.51 2.19
CA ILE A 230 2.39 5.78 1.40
C ILE A 230 2.57 4.33 1.86
N PHE A 231 2.29 4.02 3.14
CA PHE A 231 2.27 2.64 3.66
C PHE A 231 0.95 1.91 3.41
N TRP A 232 -0.03 2.55 2.76
CA TRP A 232 -1.30 1.94 2.41
C TRP A 232 -1.12 0.74 1.47
N GLY A 233 -2.01 -0.26 1.50
CA GLY A 233 -2.00 -1.41 0.58
C GLY A 233 -1.36 -2.69 1.13
N VAL A 234 -0.68 -2.66 2.29
CA VAL A 234 -0.14 -3.86 2.94
C VAL A 234 -1.22 -4.87 3.33
N ASP A 235 -2.44 -4.37 3.55
CA ASP A 235 -3.64 -5.11 3.91
C ASP A 235 -4.25 -5.93 2.76
N ALA A 236 -3.92 -5.63 1.51
CA ALA A 236 -4.38 -6.42 0.36
C ALA A 236 -3.90 -7.87 0.44
N SER A 237 -2.73 -8.12 1.04
CA SER A 237 -2.22 -9.48 1.27
C SER A 237 -3.09 -10.31 2.22
N LEU A 238 -3.86 -9.66 3.11
CA LEU A 238 -4.69 -10.31 4.12
C LEU A 238 -5.91 -11.00 3.52
N ALA A 239 -6.42 -10.51 2.38
CA ALA A 239 -7.51 -11.15 1.66
C ALA A 239 -7.14 -12.54 1.11
N MET A 240 -5.83 -12.80 0.94
CA MET A 240 -5.30 -14.09 0.50
C MET A 240 -5.00 -15.04 1.68
N SER A 241 -5.32 -14.66 2.91
CA SER A 241 -5.04 -15.46 4.12
C SER A 241 -5.59 -16.88 4.04
N GLU A 242 -6.82 -17.07 3.52
CA GLU A 242 -7.44 -18.39 3.33
C GLU A 242 -6.68 -19.30 2.33
N GLU A 243 -5.83 -18.72 1.48
CA GLU A 243 -5.13 -19.37 0.37
C GLU A 243 -3.62 -19.54 0.60
N THR A 244 -3.08 -18.90 1.65
CA THR A 244 -1.64 -18.94 1.97
C THR A 244 -1.20 -20.25 2.62
N THR A 245 0.01 -20.72 2.29
CA THR A 245 0.65 -21.86 2.95
C THR A 245 1.55 -21.37 4.09
N GLY A 246 1.26 -21.77 5.33
CA GLY A 246 2.16 -21.60 6.48
C GLY A 246 1.93 -20.36 7.35
N THR A 247 0.75 -20.26 7.96
CA THR A 247 0.54 -19.48 9.20
C THR A 247 1.10 -20.26 10.39
#